data_AF-A0A6M0QBD4-F1
#
_entry.id   AF-A0A6M0QBD4-F1
#
_cell.length_a   1.000
_cell.length_b   1.000
_cell.length_c   1.000
_cell.angle_alpha   90.00
_cell.angle_beta   90.00
_cell.angle_gamma   90.00
#
_symmetry.space_group_name_H-M   'P 1'
#
loop_
_entity.id
_entity.type
_entity.pdbx_description
1 polymer ?
#
loop_
_entity_poly.entity_id
_entity_poly.type
_entity_poly.pdbx_seq_one_letter_code
_entity_poly.pdbx_strand_id
1 'polypeptide(L)'
;MLSKQSDQFLIELRLYLLSKGKNEKEVNEITEELEVHLMEAELEGKDVRHIIGESPKQYMKSIGESMSTDYRQMVGLIPMMILLLAAYFSFGPALEDSFSLSKGIILIAIVGGMIGLVIYSFLLFKVLPKFLHSKWGYMLTIGTSFLVTGLGVIVLLWYREQGFQSVYIATPFQNNVIILVCIAIFIASALYTKTWFTILVPLFLSLGPIASRFIPEDIDKNPTYIFYTILILVVITAIVIFFLVKRKRS
;
A
#
# COMPACT_ATOMS: atom_id res chain seq x y z
N MET A 1 1.74 27.00 -16.57
CA MET A 1 1.00 25.75 -16.27
C MET A 1 1.13 24.88 -17.50
N LEU A 2 1.63 23.65 -17.33
CA LEU A 2 1.81 22.69 -18.42
C LEU A 2 0.47 22.22 -19.01
N SER A 3 0.50 21.80 -20.27
CA SER A 3 -0.60 21.06 -20.88
C SER A 3 -0.81 19.70 -20.18
N LYS A 4 -2.03 19.16 -20.29
CA LYS A 4 -2.35 17.82 -19.74
C LYS A 4 -1.47 16.70 -20.32
N GLN A 5 -0.98 16.86 -21.55
CA GLN A 5 -0.14 15.86 -22.20
C GLN A 5 1.27 15.86 -21.61
N SER A 6 1.85 17.05 -21.39
CA SER A 6 3.16 17.22 -20.75
C SER A 6 3.16 16.75 -19.30
N ASP A 7 2.13 17.12 -18.53
CA ASP A 7 1.95 16.67 -17.14
C ASP A 7 1.82 15.14 -17.04
N GLN A 8 0.99 14.53 -17.91
CA GLN A 8 0.86 13.07 -17.95
C GLN A 8 2.18 12.39 -18.32
N PHE A 9 2.95 12.94 -19.27
CA PHE A 9 4.24 12.39 -19.64
C PHE A 9 5.25 12.41 -18.48
N LEU A 10 5.34 13.52 -17.73
CA LEU A 10 6.22 13.62 -16.56
C LEU A 10 5.86 12.61 -15.47
N ILE A 11 4.57 12.39 -15.23
CA ILE A 11 4.07 11.37 -14.29
C ILE A 11 4.46 9.96 -14.77
N GLU A 12 4.26 9.65 -16.05
CA GLU A 12 4.65 8.37 -16.63
C GLU A 12 6.16 8.14 -16.56
N LEU A 13 6.97 9.16 -16.85
CA LEU A 13 8.43 9.13 -16.74
C LEU A 13 8.86 8.85 -15.31
N ARG A 14 8.33 9.58 -14.32
CA ARG A 14 8.66 9.40 -12.91
C ARG A 14 8.35 7.98 -12.44
N LEU A 15 7.15 7.48 -12.73
CA LEU A 15 6.75 6.12 -12.35
C LEU A 15 7.60 5.05 -13.05
N TYR A 16 7.96 5.26 -14.31
CA TYR A 16 8.85 4.36 -15.05
C TYR A 16 10.24 4.30 -14.41
N LEU A 17 10.87 5.43 -14.13
CA LEU A 17 12.22 5.47 -13.56
C LEU A 17 12.25 4.85 -12.15
N LEU A 18 11.25 5.16 -11.31
CA LEU A 18 11.11 4.53 -9.99
C LEU A 18 10.90 3.01 -10.11
N SER A 19 10.12 2.53 -11.10
CA SER A 19 9.94 1.09 -11.36
C SER A 19 11.23 0.38 -11.73
N LYS A 20 12.22 1.11 -12.25
CA LYS A 20 13.56 0.64 -12.61
C LYS A 20 14.57 0.78 -11.47
N GLY A 21 14.12 1.19 -10.29
CA GLY A 21 14.97 1.39 -9.11
C GLY A 21 15.95 2.55 -9.28
N LYS A 22 15.61 3.55 -10.09
CA LYS A 22 16.44 4.76 -10.21
C LYS A 22 16.36 5.59 -8.94
N ASN A 23 17.43 6.31 -8.64
CA ASN A 23 17.53 7.11 -7.43
C ASN A 23 16.45 8.21 -7.42
N GLU A 24 15.66 8.30 -6.35
CA GLU A 24 14.52 9.22 -6.28
C GLU A 24 14.91 10.70 -6.44
N LYS A 25 16.09 11.10 -5.93
CA LYS A 25 16.55 12.49 -6.08
C LYS A 25 16.89 12.80 -7.52
N GLU A 26 17.67 11.93 -8.16
CA GLU A 26 18.04 12.05 -9.58
C GLU A 26 16.78 12.04 -10.47
N VAL A 27 15.78 11.21 -10.15
CA VAL A 27 14.48 11.21 -10.83
C VAL A 27 13.80 12.58 -10.70
N ASN A 28 13.72 13.14 -9.50
CA ASN A 28 13.06 14.43 -9.27
C ASN A 28 13.79 15.56 -10.02
N GLU A 29 15.12 15.62 -9.92
CA GLU A 29 15.95 16.62 -10.61
C GLU A 29 15.72 16.58 -12.13
N ILE A 30 15.78 15.39 -12.75
CA ILE A 30 15.54 15.25 -14.19
C ILE A 30 14.11 15.63 -14.57
N THR A 31 13.11 15.26 -13.76
CA THR A 31 11.71 15.62 -14.06
C THR A 31 11.44 17.12 -13.91
N GLU A 32 12.08 17.79 -12.95
CA GLU A 32 11.96 19.23 -12.74
C GLU A 32 12.64 20.01 -13.87
N GLU A 33 13.83 19.59 -14.30
CA GLU A 33 14.52 20.18 -15.47
C GLU A 33 13.69 20.01 -16.75
N LEU A 34 13.16 18.81 -16.97
CA LEU A 34 12.30 18.53 -18.11
C LEU A 34 10.99 19.32 -18.06
N GLU A 35 10.39 19.50 -16.89
CA GLU A 35 9.20 20.36 -16.72
C GLU A 35 9.46 21.79 -17.20
N VAL A 36 10.63 22.37 -16.88
CA VAL A 36 11.01 23.70 -17.36
C VAL A 36 11.10 23.73 -18.89
N HIS A 37 11.79 22.76 -19.50
CA HIS A 37 11.92 22.71 -20.97
C HIS A 37 10.58 22.49 -21.69
N LEU A 38 9.68 21.69 -21.12
CA LEU A 38 8.34 21.50 -21.66
C LEU A 38 7.51 22.79 -21.57
N MET A 39 7.64 23.53 -20.47
CA MET A 39 6.95 24.81 -20.29
C MET A 39 7.47 25.86 -21.29
N GLU A 40 8.78 25.96 -21.50
CA GLU A 40 9.38 26.86 -22.49
C GLU A 40 8.92 26.52 -23.92
N ALA A 41 8.94 25.23 -24.29
CA ALA A 41 8.46 24.78 -25.60
C ALA A 41 6.98 25.11 -25.83
N GLU A 42 6.13 24.90 -24.82
CA GLU A 42 4.70 25.23 -24.90
C GLU A 42 4.46 26.76 -25.01
N LEU A 43 5.27 27.58 -24.32
CA LEU A 43 5.21 29.04 -24.44
C LEU A 43 5.58 29.52 -25.86
N GLU A 44 6.48 28.80 -26.54
CA GLU A 44 6.82 29.03 -27.96
C GLU A 44 5.79 28.43 -28.94
N GLY A 45 4.69 27.84 -28.44
CA GLY A 45 3.65 27.21 -29.25
C GLY A 45 4.05 25.86 -29.86
N LYS A 46 5.11 25.23 -29.34
CA LYS A 46 5.59 23.92 -29.80
C LYS A 46 4.88 22.80 -29.04
N ASP A 47 4.63 21.69 -29.74
CA ASP A 47 4.04 20.47 -29.17
C ASP A 47 5.06 19.74 -28.28
N VAL A 48 4.58 18.97 -27.30
CA VAL A 48 5.42 18.15 -26.40
C VAL A 48 6.41 17.27 -27.16
N ARG A 49 6.03 16.79 -28.36
CA ARG A 49 6.86 15.99 -29.27
C ARG A 49 8.12 16.70 -29.75
N HIS A 50 8.18 18.03 -29.68
CA HIS A 50 9.41 18.77 -29.99
C HIS A 50 10.54 18.44 -29.02
N ILE A 51 10.22 18.17 -27.75
CA ILE A 51 11.19 17.84 -26.71
C ILE A 51 11.36 16.32 -26.57
N ILE A 52 10.24 15.58 -26.56
CA ILE A 52 10.25 14.13 -26.26
C ILE A 52 10.41 13.24 -27.50
N GLY A 53 10.34 13.83 -28.70
CA GLY A 53 10.32 13.13 -29.98
C GLY A 53 9.01 12.38 -30.26
N GLU A 54 9.01 11.58 -31.32
CA GLU A 54 7.82 10.83 -31.77
C GLU A 54 7.46 9.64 -30.87
N SER A 55 8.40 9.16 -30.04
CA SER A 55 8.21 7.99 -29.20
C SER A 55 8.52 8.29 -27.73
N PRO A 56 7.51 8.66 -26.94
CA PRO A 56 7.65 8.92 -25.50
C PRO A 56 8.33 7.77 -24.75
N LYS A 57 8.05 6.52 -25.15
CA LYS A 57 8.66 5.33 -24.54
C LYS A 57 10.15 5.21 -24.83
N GLN A 58 10.60 5.56 -26.03
CA GLN A 58 12.02 5.54 -26.36
C GLN A 58 12.76 6.61 -25.57
N TYR A 59 12.15 7.80 -25.42
CA TYR A 59 12.70 8.87 -24.59
C TYR A 59 12.83 8.46 -23.12
N MET A 60 11.77 7.89 -22.53
CA MET A 60 11.82 7.38 -21.15
C MET A 60 12.91 6.31 -20.99
N LYS A 61 13.10 5.44 -21.99
CA LYS A 61 14.13 4.42 -21.97
C LYS A 61 15.54 5.02 -22.02
N SER A 62 15.77 6.01 -22.88
CA SER A 62 17.10 6.65 -22.99
C SER A 62 17.48 7.36 -21.70
N ILE A 63 16.55 8.08 -21.08
CA ILE A 63 16.76 8.69 -19.74
C ILE A 63 17.04 7.60 -18.70
N GLY A 64 16.27 6.51 -18.70
CA GLY A 64 16.49 5.41 -17.77
C GLY A 64 17.84 4.70 -17.96
N GLU A 65 18.40 4.66 -19.17
CA GLU A 65 19.70 4.06 -19.45
C GLU A 65 20.88 4.94 -19.01
N SER A 66 20.71 6.26 -18.98
CA SER A 66 21.75 7.19 -18.52
C SER A 66 21.85 7.31 -16.99
N MET A 67 20.79 6.94 -16.27
CA MET A 67 20.74 7.05 -14.81
C MET A 67 21.32 5.85 -14.08
N SER A 68 21.89 6.10 -12.90
CA SER A 68 22.35 5.04 -12.00
C SER A 68 21.17 4.37 -11.26
N THR A 69 21.30 3.07 -10.98
CA THR A 69 20.29 2.33 -10.19
C THR A 69 20.71 2.31 -8.72
N ASP A 70 19.78 2.65 -7.81
CA ASP A 70 20.04 2.71 -6.37
C ASP A 70 19.89 1.35 -5.70
N TYR A 71 20.86 0.46 -5.95
CA TYR A 71 20.89 -0.86 -5.34
C TYR A 71 20.99 -0.80 -3.81
N ARG A 72 21.61 0.24 -3.25
CA ARG A 72 21.83 0.37 -1.80
C ARG A 72 20.50 0.57 -1.08
N GLN A 73 19.63 1.43 -1.61
CA GLN A 73 18.30 1.64 -1.06
C GLN A 73 17.44 0.37 -1.17
N MET A 74 17.51 -0.36 -2.29
CA MET A 74 16.76 -1.60 -2.50
C MET A 74 17.16 -2.71 -1.52
N VAL A 75 18.45 -2.87 -1.25
CA VAL A 75 18.96 -3.89 -0.32
C VAL A 75 18.52 -3.63 1.12
N GLY A 76 18.33 -2.37 1.53
CA GLY A 76 17.78 -2.03 2.84
C GLY A 76 16.26 -2.22 2.92
N LEU A 77 15.53 -1.92 1.85
CA LEU A 77 14.07 -1.85 1.84
C LEU A 77 13.41 -3.24 1.77
N ILE A 78 14.01 -4.20 1.08
CA ILE A 78 13.45 -5.56 0.95
C ILE A 78 13.38 -6.30 2.30
N PRO A 79 14.47 -6.45 3.08
CA PRO A 79 14.42 -7.13 4.37
C PRO A 79 13.48 -6.42 5.36
N MET A 80 13.51 -5.09 5.34
CA MET A 80 12.63 -4.25 6.13
C MET A 80 11.15 -4.51 5.81
N MET A 81 10.78 -4.60 4.54
CA MET A 81 9.41 -4.90 4.13
C MET A 81 8.96 -6.29 4.59
N ILE A 82 9.86 -7.28 4.55
CA ILE A 82 9.59 -8.63 5.07
C ILE A 82 9.34 -8.58 6.58
N LEU A 83 10.20 -7.88 7.33
CA LEU A 83 10.03 -7.68 8.77
C LEU A 83 8.73 -6.95 9.10
N LEU A 84 8.40 -5.92 8.31
CA LEU A 84 7.19 -5.13 8.49
C LEU A 84 5.94 -5.99 8.24
N LEU A 85 5.93 -6.80 7.19
CA LEU A 85 4.84 -7.73 6.89
C LEU A 85 4.66 -8.76 8.03
N ALA A 86 5.77 -9.34 8.51
CA ALA A 86 5.75 -10.27 9.63
C ALA A 86 5.21 -9.62 10.91
N ALA A 87 5.60 -8.37 11.20
CA ALA A 87 5.08 -7.60 12.33
C ALA A 87 3.57 -7.37 12.19
N TYR A 88 3.07 -6.98 11.01
CA TYR A 88 1.64 -6.79 10.77
C TYR A 88 0.80 -8.06 11.00
N PHE A 89 1.27 -9.21 10.50
CA PHE A 89 0.57 -10.48 10.72
C PHE A 89 0.64 -10.96 12.17
N SER A 90 1.70 -10.62 12.90
CA SER A 90 1.92 -11.12 14.27
C SER A 90 1.28 -10.23 15.33
N PHE A 91 1.16 -8.93 15.09
CA PHE A 91 0.77 -7.96 16.10
C PHE A 91 -0.64 -8.15 16.64
N GLY A 92 -1.64 -8.32 15.76
CA GLY A 92 -3.04 -8.55 16.16
C GLY A 92 -3.22 -9.81 17.01
N PRO A 93 -2.83 -11.00 16.52
CA PRO A 93 -2.94 -12.24 17.30
C PRO A 93 -2.12 -12.22 18.60
N ALA A 94 -0.98 -11.54 18.62
CA ALA A 94 -0.21 -11.39 19.86
C ALA A 94 -0.94 -10.52 20.90
N LEU A 95 -1.67 -9.47 20.48
CA LEU A 95 -2.51 -8.66 21.38
C LEU A 95 -3.70 -9.43 21.96
N GLU A 96 -4.23 -10.41 21.23
CA GLU A 96 -5.33 -11.27 21.69
C GLU A 96 -4.85 -12.50 22.47
N ASP A 97 -3.56 -12.59 22.76
CA ASP A 97 -2.90 -13.74 23.36
C ASP A 97 -3.09 -15.06 22.59
N SER A 98 -3.46 -14.98 21.30
CA SER A 98 -3.84 -16.10 20.43
C SER A 98 -2.79 -16.41 19.37
N PHE A 99 -1.60 -15.81 19.45
CA PHE A 99 -0.53 -15.99 18.45
C PHE A 99 -0.12 -17.46 18.36
N SER A 100 -0.35 -18.03 17.17
CA SER A 100 0.05 -19.37 16.83
C SER A 100 0.60 -19.42 15.41
N LEU A 101 1.63 -20.24 15.21
CA LEU A 101 2.23 -20.48 13.91
C LEU A 101 1.94 -21.90 13.46
N SER A 102 1.49 -22.02 12.22
CA SER A 102 1.25 -23.26 11.51
C SER A 102 1.99 -23.21 10.18
N LYS A 103 2.38 -24.37 9.65
CA LYS A 103 2.98 -24.46 8.32
C LYS A 103 2.05 -23.86 7.25
N GLY A 104 0.74 -24.03 7.42
CA GLY A 104 -0.26 -23.50 6.49
C GLY A 104 -0.31 -21.96 6.52
N ILE A 105 -0.28 -21.34 7.70
CA ILE A 105 -0.34 -19.87 7.79
C ILE A 105 0.93 -19.21 7.25
N ILE A 106 2.10 -19.84 7.45
CA ILE A 106 3.37 -19.37 6.90
C ILE A 106 3.34 -19.45 5.37
N LEU A 107 2.85 -20.55 4.80
CA LEU A 107 2.73 -20.72 3.36
C LEU A 107 1.76 -19.70 2.76
N ILE A 108 0.59 -19.52 3.38
CA ILE A 108 -0.41 -18.52 2.97
C ILE A 108 0.19 -17.11 3.02
N ALA A 109 0.92 -16.77 4.08
CA ALA A 109 1.55 -15.45 4.21
C ALA A 109 2.61 -15.20 3.13
N ILE A 110 3.45 -16.20 2.82
CA ILE A 110 4.48 -16.08 1.78
C ILE A 110 3.84 -15.98 0.39
N VAL A 111 2.99 -16.95 0.03
CA VAL A 111 2.38 -17.02 -1.30
C VAL A 111 1.42 -15.85 -1.52
N GLY A 112 0.55 -15.59 -0.55
CA GLY A 112 -0.38 -14.47 -0.59
C GLY A 112 0.33 -13.12 -0.61
N GLY A 113 1.40 -12.96 0.18
CA GLY A 113 2.25 -11.77 0.17
C GLY A 113 2.90 -11.53 -1.19
N MET A 114 3.48 -12.57 -1.81
CA MET A 114 4.09 -12.48 -3.13
C MET A 114 3.07 -12.14 -4.23
N ILE A 115 1.90 -12.78 -4.22
CA ILE A 115 0.80 -12.47 -5.14
C ILE A 115 0.35 -11.01 -4.97
N GLY A 116 0.16 -10.58 -3.72
CA GLY A 116 -0.20 -9.19 -3.40
C GLY A 116 0.83 -8.19 -3.92
N LEU A 117 2.12 -8.44 -3.69
CA LEU A 117 3.20 -7.60 -4.20
C LEU A 117 3.18 -7.49 -5.73
N VAL A 118 2.97 -8.60 -6.44
CA VAL A 118 2.89 -8.59 -7.90
C VAL A 118 1.68 -7.79 -8.39
N ILE A 119 0.51 -8.00 -7.79
CA ILE A 119 -0.72 -7.28 -8.15
C ILE A 119 -0.58 -5.78 -7.90
N TYR A 120 -0.10 -5.37 -6.72
CA TYR A 120 0.07 -3.95 -6.40
C TYR A 120 1.19 -3.29 -7.21
N SER A 121 2.29 -3.99 -7.49
CA SER A 121 3.35 -3.47 -8.36
C SER A 121 2.82 -3.26 -9.78
N PHE A 122 2.05 -4.21 -10.32
CA PHE A 122 1.42 -4.08 -11.63
C PHE A 122 0.43 -2.90 -11.67
N LEU A 123 -0.39 -2.77 -10.63
CA LEU A 123 -1.34 -1.67 -10.49
C LEU A 123 -0.62 -0.32 -10.48
N LEU A 124 0.39 -0.15 -9.61
CA LEU A 124 1.12 1.10 -9.43
C LEU A 124 1.90 1.52 -10.68
N PHE A 125 2.65 0.60 -11.30
CA PHE A 125 3.58 0.98 -12.37
C PHE A 125 2.96 0.94 -13.76
N LYS A 126 1.88 0.18 -13.98
CA LYS A 126 1.32 -0.04 -15.33
C LYS A 126 -0.09 0.48 -15.52
N VAL A 127 -0.92 0.42 -14.48
CA VAL A 127 -2.34 0.79 -14.58
C VAL A 127 -2.55 2.23 -14.11
N LEU A 128 -2.03 2.58 -12.93
CA LEU A 128 -2.21 3.88 -12.31
C LEU A 128 -1.76 5.05 -13.23
N PRO A 129 -0.56 5.04 -13.86
CA PRO A 129 -0.13 6.14 -14.74
C PRO A 129 -1.16 6.51 -15.82
N LYS A 130 -1.84 5.52 -16.39
CA LYS A 130 -2.81 5.71 -17.47
C LYS A 130 -4.14 6.30 -17.02
N PHE A 131 -4.46 6.18 -15.73
CA PHE A 131 -5.77 6.53 -15.19
C PHE A 131 -5.70 7.54 -14.04
N LEU A 132 -4.53 8.08 -13.69
CA LEU A 132 -4.34 9.04 -12.60
C LEU A 132 -5.22 10.28 -12.72
N HIS A 133 -5.41 10.81 -13.93
CA HIS A 133 -6.24 11.98 -14.20
C HIS A 133 -7.74 11.66 -14.30
N SER A 134 -8.13 10.38 -14.28
CA SER A 134 -9.51 9.95 -14.37
C SER A 134 -10.04 9.50 -13.01
N LYS A 135 -11.32 9.77 -12.72
CA LYS A 135 -12.01 9.23 -11.54
C LYS A 135 -11.97 7.69 -11.51
N TRP A 136 -11.80 7.07 -12.68
CA TRP A 136 -11.63 5.62 -12.83
C TRP A 136 -10.33 5.08 -12.22
N GLY A 137 -9.24 5.85 -12.15
CA GLY A 137 -7.99 5.39 -11.54
C GLY A 137 -8.14 5.12 -10.05
N TYR A 138 -8.84 6.01 -9.35
CA TYR A 138 -9.19 5.83 -7.93
C TYR A 138 -10.11 4.62 -7.74
N MET A 139 -11.13 4.49 -8.59
CA MET A 139 -12.09 3.39 -8.50
C MET A 139 -11.42 2.03 -8.75
N LEU A 140 -10.47 1.97 -9.67
CA LEU A 140 -9.70 0.77 -9.97
C LEU A 140 -8.75 0.42 -8.82
N THR A 141 -8.10 1.41 -8.21
CA THR A 141 -7.24 1.21 -7.03
C THR A 141 -8.02 0.67 -5.83
N ILE A 142 -9.19 1.26 -5.56
CA ILE A 142 -10.10 0.81 -4.50
C ILE A 142 -10.61 -0.60 -4.82
N GLY A 143 -11.07 -0.85 -6.05
CA GLY A 143 -11.57 -2.15 -6.49
C GLY A 143 -10.52 -3.25 -6.35
N THR A 144 -9.28 -3.01 -6.79
CA THR A 144 -8.17 -3.97 -6.62
C THR A 144 -7.89 -4.22 -5.14
N SER A 145 -7.92 -3.18 -4.29
CA SER A 145 -7.69 -3.33 -2.85
C SER A 145 -8.77 -4.19 -2.19
N PHE A 146 -10.04 -3.98 -2.53
CA PHE A 146 -11.15 -4.83 -2.07
C PHE A 146 -11.03 -6.27 -2.55
N LEU A 147 -10.67 -6.48 -3.82
CA LEU A 147 -10.50 -7.83 -4.38
C LEU A 147 -9.36 -8.59 -3.68
N VAL A 148 -8.19 -7.98 -3.52
CA VAL A 148 -7.04 -8.60 -2.87
C VAL A 148 -7.34 -8.91 -1.41
N THR A 149 -7.93 -7.94 -0.68
CA THR A 149 -8.31 -8.13 0.73
C THR A 149 -9.40 -9.19 0.88
N GLY A 150 -10.42 -9.15 0.03
CA GLY A 150 -11.52 -10.12 0.03
C GLY A 150 -11.04 -11.54 -0.25
N LEU A 151 -10.15 -11.72 -1.24
CA LEU A 151 -9.49 -13.00 -1.49
C LEU A 151 -8.66 -13.46 -0.29
N GLY A 152 -7.92 -12.55 0.34
CA GLY A 152 -7.16 -12.84 1.57
C GLY A 152 -8.06 -13.35 2.69
N VAL A 153 -9.20 -12.71 2.92
CA VAL A 153 -10.18 -13.14 3.94
C VAL A 153 -10.76 -14.51 3.59
N ILE A 154 -11.14 -14.76 2.33
CA ILE A 154 -11.65 -16.07 1.89
C ILE A 154 -10.62 -17.17 2.17
N VAL A 155 -9.34 -16.93 1.86
CA VAL A 155 -8.25 -17.88 2.11
C VAL A 155 -8.06 -18.11 3.61
N LEU A 156 -8.15 -17.07 4.44
CA LEU A 156 -8.05 -17.20 5.91
C LEU A 156 -9.23 -17.97 6.52
N LEU A 157 -10.46 -17.74 6.03
CA LEU A 157 -11.64 -18.48 6.45
C LEU A 157 -11.55 -19.95 6.03
N TRP A 158 -11.14 -20.22 4.80
CA TRP A 158 -10.88 -21.59 4.33
C TRP A 158 -9.80 -22.27 5.18
N TYR A 159 -8.73 -21.56 5.53
CA TYR A 159 -7.67 -22.08 6.40
C TYR A 159 -8.20 -22.49 7.79
N ARG A 160 -9.13 -21.71 8.36
CA ARG A 160 -9.74 -22.00 9.67
C ARG A 160 -10.53 -23.32 9.65
N GLU A 161 -11.24 -23.60 8.57
CA GLU A 161 -12.03 -24.84 8.39
C GLU A 161 -11.15 -26.09 8.25
N GLN A 162 -9.93 -25.97 7.75
CA GLN A 162 -9.04 -27.11 7.50
C GLN A 162 -8.41 -27.71 8.77
N GLY A 163 -8.54 -27.05 9.94
CA GLY A 163 -8.07 -27.61 11.21
C GLY A 163 -6.56 -27.88 11.27
N PHE A 164 -5.75 -27.08 10.56
CA PHE A 164 -4.29 -27.24 10.57
C PHE A 164 -3.75 -27.18 12.00
N GLN A 165 -2.98 -28.21 12.39
CA GLN A 165 -2.33 -28.26 13.70
C GLN A 165 -1.32 -27.11 13.83
N SER A 166 -1.42 -26.37 14.94
CA SER A 166 -0.44 -25.34 15.28
C SER A 166 0.88 -26.01 15.65
N VAL A 167 1.96 -25.57 15.00
CA VAL A 167 3.32 -26.04 15.31
C VAL A 167 3.87 -25.30 16.53
N TYR A 168 3.42 -24.07 16.74
CA TYR A 168 3.84 -23.23 17.85
C TYR A 168 2.65 -22.42 18.36
N ILE A 169 2.51 -22.37 19.68
CA ILE A 169 1.56 -21.52 20.40
C ILE A 169 2.39 -20.70 21.37
N ALA A 170 2.29 -19.37 21.29
CA ALA A 170 3.03 -18.50 22.18
C ALA A 170 2.41 -18.50 23.58
N THR A 171 3.27 -18.55 24.60
CA THR A 171 2.87 -18.26 25.98
C THR A 171 2.55 -16.76 26.15
N PRO A 172 1.78 -16.36 27.19
CA PRO A 172 1.47 -14.95 27.43
C PRO A 172 2.72 -14.06 27.56
N PHE A 173 3.79 -14.59 28.15
CA PHE A 173 5.07 -13.88 28.21
C PHE A 173 5.69 -13.69 26.82
N GLN A 174 5.67 -14.73 25.98
CA GLN A 174 6.16 -14.65 24.60
C GLN A 174 5.31 -13.70 23.74
N ASN A 175 3.99 -13.63 23.93
CA ASN A 175 3.12 -12.66 23.25
C ASN A 175 3.53 -11.23 23.55
N ASN A 176 3.78 -10.89 24.82
CA ASN A 176 4.24 -9.57 25.22
C ASN A 176 5.60 -9.21 24.58
N VAL A 177 6.51 -10.18 24.49
CA VAL A 177 7.80 -9.99 23.80
C VAL A 177 7.58 -9.76 22.30
N ILE A 178 6.71 -10.53 21.65
CA ILE A 178 6.37 -10.38 20.22
C ILE A 178 5.79 -8.99 19.96
N ILE A 179 4.87 -8.51 20.81
CA ILE A 179 4.30 -7.16 20.73
C ILE A 179 5.41 -6.10 20.77
N LEU A 180 6.33 -6.22 21.74
CA LEU A 180 7.43 -5.26 21.90
C LEU A 180 8.35 -5.24 20.68
N VAL A 181 8.66 -6.42 20.12
CA VAL A 181 9.45 -6.55 18.89
C VAL A 181 8.71 -5.92 17.69
N CYS A 182 7.41 -6.15 17.55
CA CYS A 182 6.60 -5.55 16.49
C CYS A 182 6.59 -4.02 16.59
N ILE A 183 6.41 -3.46 17.79
CA ILE A 183 6.47 -2.02 18.03
C ILE A 183 7.83 -1.46 17.63
N ALA A 184 8.92 -2.13 18.02
CA ALA A 184 10.27 -1.73 17.63
C ALA A 184 10.46 -1.74 16.10
N ILE A 185 9.94 -2.76 15.41
CA ILE A 185 9.96 -2.83 13.94
C ILE A 185 9.17 -1.68 13.31
N PHE A 186 7.98 -1.35 13.83
CA PHE A 186 7.17 -0.24 13.31
C PHE A 186 7.86 1.11 13.50
N ILE A 187 8.47 1.36 14.66
CA ILE A 187 9.22 2.59 14.95
C ILE A 187 10.47 2.68 14.07
N ALA A 188 11.30 1.64 14.04
CA ALA A 188 12.48 1.59 13.18
C ALA A 188 12.08 1.81 11.71
N SER A 189 10.93 1.26 11.33
CA SER A 189 10.42 1.42 9.98
C SER A 189 9.98 2.84 9.66
N ALA A 190 9.23 3.46 10.57
CA ALA A 190 8.81 4.86 10.45
C ALA A 190 10.00 5.82 10.34
N LEU A 191 11.07 5.57 11.11
CA LEU A 191 12.29 6.39 11.07
C LEU A 191 13.02 6.25 9.73
N TYR A 192 13.08 5.04 9.18
CA TYR A 192 13.77 4.79 7.91
C TYR A 192 12.98 5.32 6.71
N THR A 193 11.67 5.04 6.62
CA THR A 193 10.82 5.56 5.52
C THR A 193 10.44 7.01 5.70
N LYS A 194 10.68 7.59 6.89
CA LYS A 194 10.23 8.94 7.28
C LYS A 194 8.71 9.12 7.13
N THR A 195 7.95 8.04 7.25
CA THR A 195 6.49 8.05 7.14
C THR A 195 5.87 7.58 8.44
N TRP A 196 4.84 8.29 8.90
CA TRP A 196 4.12 7.96 10.13
C TRP A 196 3.08 6.85 9.94
N PHE A 197 2.75 6.55 8.67
CA PHE A 197 1.77 5.52 8.32
C PHE A 197 2.10 4.14 8.88
N THR A 198 3.38 3.80 9.00
CA THR A 198 3.83 2.51 9.55
C THR A 198 3.53 2.35 11.05
N ILE A 199 3.24 3.43 11.77
CA ILE A 199 2.82 3.43 13.19
C ILE A 199 1.30 3.61 13.29
N LEU A 200 0.73 4.49 12.47
CA LEU A 200 -0.70 4.81 12.52
C LEU A 200 -1.56 3.60 12.16
N VAL A 201 -1.16 2.82 11.15
CA VAL A 201 -1.92 1.64 10.71
C VAL A 201 -1.99 0.55 11.79
N PRO A 202 -0.88 0.09 12.41
CA PRO A 202 -0.94 -0.87 13.52
C PRO A 202 -1.75 -0.34 14.71
N LEU A 203 -1.64 0.94 15.02
CA LEU A 203 -2.40 1.56 16.11
C LEU A 203 -3.90 1.47 15.82
N PHE A 204 -4.33 1.78 14.60
CA PHE A 204 -5.73 1.63 14.20
C PHE A 204 -6.19 0.17 14.22
N LEU A 205 -5.36 -0.76 13.72
CA LEU A 205 -5.65 -2.20 13.76
C LEU A 205 -5.75 -2.73 15.19
N SER A 206 -4.99 -2.18 16.14
CA SER A 206 -5.03 -2.60 17.54
C SER A 206 -6.30 -2.17 18.27
N LEU A 207 -7.07 -1.20 17.73
CA LEU A 207 -8.30 -0.76 18.38
C LEU A 207 -9.31 -1.89 18.54
N GLY A 208 -9.40 -2.82 17.58
CA GLY A 208 -10.29 -3.99 17.68
C GLY A 208 -9.90 -4.93 18.83
N PRO A 209 -8.68 -5.51 18.81
CA PRO A 209 -8.16 -6.36 19.89
C PRO A 209 -8.13 -5.70 21.27
N ILE A 210 -7.95 -4.37 21.34
CA ILE A 210 -8.00 -3.64 22.60
C ILE A 210 -9.45 -3.48 23.05
N ALA A 211 -10.38 -3.15 22.14
CA ALA A 211 -11.79 -3.00 22.46
C ALA A 211 -12.40 -4.31 22.97
N SER A 212 -12.01 -5.46 22.42
CA SER A 212 -12.50 -6.77 22.89
C SER A 212 -12.11 -7.09 24.34
N ARG A 213 -11.10 -6.43 24.91
CA ARG A 213 -10.77 -6.54 26.35
C ARG A 213 -11.74 -5.76 27.25
N PHE A 214 -12.40 -4.74 26.72
CA PHE A 214 -13.34 -3.88 27.45
C PHE A 214 -14.81 -4.19 27.14
N ILE A 215 -15.07 -4.88 26.03
CA ILE A 215 -16.41 -5.29 25.61
C ILE A 215 -16.69 -6.70 26.16
N PRO A 216 -17.84 -6.93 26.82
CA PRO A 216 -18.26 -8.26 27.24
C PRO A 216 -18.33 -9.26 26.06
N GLU A 217 -17.83 -10.49 26.24
CA GLU A 217 -17.76 -11.50 25.17
C GLU A 217 -19.13 -11.85 24.55
N ASP A 218 -20.21 -11.74 25.32
CA ASP A 218 -21.60 -11.96 24.91
C ASP A 218 -22.10 -10.91 23.91
N ILE A 219 -21.52 -9.71 23.94
CA ILE A 219 -21.80 -8.64 22.98
C ILE A 219 -20.87 -8.77 21.77
N ASP A 220 -19.59 -9.05 22.00
CA ASP A 220 -18.54 -9.11 20.96
C ASP A 220 -18.78 -10.26 19.95
N LYS A 221 -19.22 -11.43 20.44
CA LYS A 221 -19.47 -12.60 19.57
C LYS A 221 -20.88 -12.64 18.99
N ASN A 222 -21.74 -11.67 19.29
CA ASN A 222 -23.12 -11.68 18.83
C ASN A 222 -23.21 -11.25 17.35
N PRO A 223 -23.67 -12.13 16.44
CA PRO A 223 -23.73 -11.83 15.01
C PRO A 223 -24.60 -10.60 14.68
N THR A 224 -25.64 -10.36 15.49
CA THR A 224 -26.59 -9.27 15.26
C THR A 224 -25.94 -7.91 15.57
N TYR A 225 -25.17 -7.80 16.66
CA TYR A 225 -24.46 -6.57 17.00
C TYR A 225 -23.31 -6.28 16.03
N ILE A 226 -22.57 -7.31 15.59
CA ILE A 226 -21.56 -7.16 14.53
C ILE A 226 -22.22 -6.62 13.25
N PHE A 227 -23.37 -7.18 12.85
CA PHE A 227 -24.10 -6.73 11.67
C PHE A 227 -24.54 -5.26 11.77
N TYR A 228 -25.12 -4.84 12.90
CA TYR A 228 -25.51 -3.44 13.11
C TYR A 228 -24.32 -2.50 13.11
N THR A 229 -23.18 -2.90 13.67
CA THR A 229 -21.97 -2.08 13.71
C THR A 229 -21.40 -1.88 12.31
N ILE A 230 -21.36 -2.93 11.48
CA ILE A 230 -20.97 -2.84 10.07
C ILE A 230 -21.95 -1.96 9.29
N LEU A 231 -23.25 -2.13 9.50
CA LEU A 231 -24.29 -1.33 8.84
C LEU A 231 -24.13 0.17 9.16
N ILE A 232 -23.92 0.51 10.43
CA ILE A 232 -23.71 1.89 10.88
C ILE A 232 -22.43 2.46 10.25
N LEU A 233 -21.32 1.71 10.22
CA LEU A 233 -20.08 2.14 9.59
C LEU A 233 -20.24 2.41 8.08
N VAL A 234 -20.98 1.55 7.37
CA VAL A 234 -21.29 1.73 5.95
C VAL A 234 -22.16 2.98 5.73
N VAL A 235 -23.16 3.22 6.58
CA VAL A 235 -24.02 4.41 6.49
C VAL A 235 -23.21 5.68 6.78
N ILE A 236 -22.37 5.70 7.81
CA ILE A 236 -21.51 6.85 8.14
C ILE A 236 -20.55 7.14 6.98
N THR A 237 -19.88 6.11 6.44
CA THR A 237 -18.98 6.31 5.29
C THR A 237 -19.72 6.82 4.06
N ALA A 238 -20.92 6.31 3.77
CA ALA A 238 -21.76 6.84 2.70
C ALA A 238 -22.15 8.31 2.90
N ILE A 239 -22.50 8.71 4.13
CA ILE A 239 -22.82 10.11 4.48
C ILE A 239 -21.59 10.99 4.31
N VAL A 240 -20.43 10.58 4.82
CA VAL A 240 -19.17 11.34 4.69
C VAL A 240 -18.79 11.52 3.21
N ILE A 241 -18.88 10.46 2.40
CA ILE A 241 -18.63 10.54 0.96
C ILE A 241 -19.62 11.50 0.29
N PHE A 242 -20.90 11.44 0.64
CA PHE A 242 -21.92 12.34 0.11
C PHE A 242 -21.59 13.81 0.42
N PHE A 243 -21.20 14.13 1.65
CA PHE A 243 -20.80 15.48 2.05
C PHE A 243 -19.52 15.95 1.33
N LEU A 244 -18.52 15.08 1.17
CA LEU A 244 -17.29 15.40 0.44
C LEU A 244 -17.54 15.66 -1.04
N VAL A 245 -18.42 14.89 -1.68
CA VAL A 245 -18.80 15.08 -3.09
C VAL A 245 -19.63 16.36 -3.27
N LYS A 246 -20.55 16.66 -2.33
CA LYS A 246 -21.34 17.90 -2.37
C LYS A 246 -20.47 19.15 -2.21
N ARG A 247 -19.46 19.11 -1.32
CA ARG A 247 -18.53 20.23 -1.09
C ARG A 247 -17.60 20.52 -2.28
N LYS A 248 -17.32 19.54 -3.14
CA LYS A 248 -16.54 19.75 -4.39
C LYS A 248 -17.35 20.32 -5.56
N ARG A 249 -18.69 20.42 -5.45
CA ARG A 249 -19.58 20.98 -6.48
C ARG A 249 -20.05 22.41 -6.18
N SER A 250 -19.73 22.95 -5.01
CA SER A 250 -19.93 24.36 -4.63
C SER A 250 -18.59 25.08 -4.64
#